data_AF-U6MEK0-F1
#
_entry.id   AF-U6MEK0-F1
#
_cell.length_a   1.000
_cell.length_b   1.000
_cell.length_c   1.000
_cell.angle_alpha   90.00
_cell.angle_beta   90.00
_cell.angle_gamma   90.00
#
_symmetry.space_group_name_H-M   'P 1'
#
loop_
_entity.id
_entity.type
_entity.pdbx_description
1 polymer ?
#
loop_
_entity_poly.entity_id
_entity_poly.type
_entity_poly.pdbx_seq_one_letter_code
_entity_poly.pdbx_strand_id
1 'polypeptide(L)'
;MASESPLRDLHDRLNELLEKNHNKSKPWLGWPTTWEGLRLSHDQTILREYLTSPDIHRGKLEEVRRQFLRVVTERGLAKPGAAVFLEGGTTDEWMLYSSDCNKAAFRQEAFFQHLVGVNEPDIYAAFVLSSHELLLFIPKIPADALRFMGPPKDANFYRSRYAVTDAIAVEAISDVEAELQVRSAVDSPDACVRTVHVLKGVNSDSGRPVAPPKALNSFSSFTVDCSALYDILVECRLCKTPLEAEYLAAACLCSSQAHCFVARNIRPGMVEGQAEAIFKAYVGFVGGARHVAYDCICCAGENASILHYGHAGRPNDGSIKDNDLLLFDMGGDYNGYATDITLTYPSNGIFTETQKAIYEAVLDAQNSVIERMRPGVEWTELHRLAELVILKHLKSLRILVGSLEDCVAANLGSIFMPHGLGHFMGMDTHDVGGFTPSSPPSDLPGLRYLRTTRTLEEGMCITVEPGCYFVDHLLKQAAKNASQAHLLDFEVIEKYKSVGGVRLEDDVLITRNGVRNLTVVPRSVSEVEELLHLRV
;
A
#
# COMPACT_ATOMS: atom_id res chain seq x y z
N MET A 1 -9.00 -8.87 -40.73
CA MET A 1 -8.56 -9.06 -39.32
C MET A 1 -7.97 -7.74 -38.90
N ALA A 2 -8.73 -6.92 -38.16
CA ALA A 2 -8.19 -5.67 -37.62
C ALA A 2 -7.13 -6.04 -36.60
N SER A 3 -5.89 -5.54 -36.76
CA SER A 3 -4.86 -5.69 -35.74
C SER A 3 -5.38 -5.11 -34.43
N GLU A 4 -5.46 -5.92 -33.38
CA GLU A 4 -5.82 -5.44 -32.05
C GLU A 4 -4.81 -4.37 -31.60
N SER A 5 -5.30 -3.34 -30.92
CA SER A 5 -4.43 -2.25 -30.40
C SER A 5 -3.37 -2.86 -29.47
N PRO A 6 -2.07 -2.50 -29.58
CA PRO A 6 -1.00 -3.01 -28.71
C PRO A 6 -1.30 -2.89 -27.21
N LEU A 7 -2.09 -1.90 -26.80
CA LEU A 7 -2.53 -1.74 -25.41
C LEU A 7 -3.49 -2.86 -24.96
N ARG A 8 -4.42 -3.24 -25.83
CA ARG A 8 -5.39 -4.31 -25.55
C ARG A 8 -4.68 -5.66 -25.42
N ASP A 9 -3.74 -5.94 -26.31
CA ASP A 9 -2.87 -7.12 -26.22
C ASP A 9 -2.16 -7.21 -24.87
N LEU A 10 -1.65 -6.08 -24.34
CA LEU A 10 -0.96 -6.08 -23.06
C LEU A 10 -1.89 -6.33 -21.85
N HIS A 11 -3.11 -5.78 -21.87
CA HIS A 11 -4.14 -6.11 -20.87
C HIS A 11 -4.53 -7.59 -20.93
N ASP A 12 -4.76 -8.14 -22.13
CA ASP A 12 -5.16 -9.53 -22.32
C ASP A 12 -4.05 -10.49 -21.84
N ARG A 13 -2.79 -10.24 -22.23
CA ARG A 13 -1.62 -11.01 -21.76
C ARG A 13 -1.44 -10.93 -20.24
N LEU A 14 -1.65 -9.77 -19.61
CA LEU A 14 -1.62 -9.67 -18.15
C LEU A 14 -2.76 -10.49 -17.53
N ASN A 15 -3.98 -10.39 -18.05
CA ASN A 15 -5.12 -11.10 -17.48
C ASN A 15 -4.95 -12.62 -17.57
N GLU A 16 -4.45 -13.13 -18.70
CA GLU A 16 -4.04 -14.55 -18.82
C GLU A 16 -2.98 -14.92 -17.78
N LEU A 17 -1.98 -14.05 -17.55
CA LEU A 17 -0.95 -14.27 -16.54
C LEU A 17 -1.53 -14.28 -15.12
N LEU A 18 -2.43 -13.35 -14.77
CA LEU A 18 -3.09 -13.30 -13.47
C LEU A 18 -3.95 -14.55 -13.27
N GLU A 19 -4.78 -14.92 -14.23
CA GLU A 19 -5.60 -16.14 -14.17
C GLU A 19 -4.74 -17.40 -14.00
N LYS A 20 -3.65 -17.52 -14.76
CA LYS A 20 -2.69 -18.62 -14.63
C LYS A 20 -2.12 -18.72 -13.22
N ASN A 21 -1.86 -17.59 -12.54
CA ASN A 21 -1.29 -17.60 -11.19
C ASN A 21 -2.36 -17.78 -10.09
N HIS A 22 -3.59 -17.28 -10.27
CA HIS A 22 -4.65 -17.47 -9.27
C HIS A 22 -5.35 -18.83 -9.37
N ASN A 23 -5.48 -19.41 -10.56
CA ASN A 23 -6.23 -20.65 -10.77
C ASN A 23 -5.36 -21.92 -10.70
N LYS A 24 -4.05 -21.79 -10.88
CA LYS A 24 -3.14 -22.94 -10.80
C LYS A 24 -2.84 -23.28 -9.35
N SER A 25 -2.85 -24.56 -9.00
CA SER A 25 -2.35 -25.01 -7.70
C SER A 25 -0.82 -24.78 -7.64
N LYS A 26 -0.37 -24.02 -6.63
CA LYS A 26 1.05 -23.76 -6.31
C LYS A 26 1.86 -23.15 -7.48
N PRO A 27 1.45 -21.99 -8.03
CA PRO A 27 2.14 -21.37 -9.17
C PRO A 27 3.61 -21.04 -8.86
N TRP A 28 3.92 -20.72 -7.60
CA TRP A 28 5.26 -20.35 -7.14
C TRP A 28 6.32 -21.40 -7.42
N LEU A 29 5.97 -22.69 -7.46
CA LEU A 29 6.91 -23.78 -7.77
C LEU A 29 7.47 -23.68 -9.19
N GLY A 30 6.76 -23.01 -10.11
CA GLY A 30 7.21 -22.81 -11.49
C GLY A 30 7.88 -21.46 -11.77
N TRP A 31 7.97 -20.57 -10.79
CA TRP A 31 8.59 -19.26 -10.99
C TRP A 31 10.13 -19.35 -11.04
N PRO A 32 10.80 -18.47 -11.79
CA PRO A 32 12.26 -18.49 -11.87
C PRO A 32 12.91 -18.30 -10.49
N THR A 33 13.97 -19.06 -10.23
CA THR A 33 14.69 -19.06 -8.95
C THR A 33 16.04 -18.33 -9.00
N THR A 34 16.45 -17.89 -10.19
CA THR A 34 17.73 -17.19 -10.44
C THR A 34 17.51 -15.93 -11.25
N TRP A 35 18.43 -14.97 -11.14
CA TRP A 35 18.41 -13.74 -11.96
C TRP A 35 18.43 -14.01 -13.46
N GLU A 36 19.18 -15.01 -13.91
CA GLU A 36 19.20 -15.42 -15.31
C GLU A 36 17.85 -16.01 -15.75
N GLY A 37 17.21 -16.80 -14.88
CA GLY A 37 15.86 -17.30 -15.12
C GLY A 37 14.84 -16.16 -15.25
N LEU A 38 14.93 -15.12 -14.41
CA LEU A 38 14.06 -13.94 -14.51
C LEU A 38 14.29 -13.20 -15.85
N ARG A 39 15.54 -13.04 -16.28
CA ARG A 39 15.90 -12.39 -17.55
C ARG A 39 15.33 -13.09 -18.78
N LEU A 40 15.23 -14.42 -18.74
CA LEU A 40 14.74 -15.23 -19.85
C LEU A 40 13.23 -15.48 -19.80
N SER A 41 12.56 -15.09 -18.71
CA SER A 41 11.16 -15.43 -18.49
C SER A 41 10.19 -14.48 -19.21
N HIS A 42 9.26 -15.07 -19.95
CA HIS A 42 8.19 -14.33 -20.63
C HIS A 42 7.18 -13.73 -19.63
N ASP A 43 6.80 -14.47 -18.59
CA ASP A 43 5.84 -14.02 -17.57
C ASP A 43 6.36 -12.75 -16.84
N GLN A 44 7.64 -12.74 -16.45
CA GLN A 44 8.24 -11.56 -15.82
C GLN A 44 8.43 -10.39 -16.80
N THR A 45 8.62 -10.68 -18.10
CA THR A 45 8.65 -9.65 -19.14
C THR A 45 7.27 -8.98 -19.28
N ILE A 46 6.17 -9.75 -19.26
CA ILE A 46 4.81 -9.19 -19.27
C ILE A 46 4.58 -8.27 -18.06
N LEU A 47 4.95 -8.71 -16.85
CA LEU A 47 4.82 -7.88 -15.64
C LEU A 47 5.61 -6.56 -15.79
N ARG A 48 6.85 -6.64 -16.28
CA ARG A 48 7.67 -5.45 -16.51
C ARG A 48 7.02 -4.50 -17.52
N GLU A 49 6.61 -5.02 -18.67
CA GLU A 49 5.96 -4.25 -19.73
C GLU A 49 4.71 -3.56 -19.19
N TYR A 50 3.85 -4.29 -18.46
CA TYR A 50 2.62 -3.75 -17.90
C TYR A 50 2.88 -2.67 -16.84
N LEU A 51 3.66 -2.99 -15.79
CA LEU A 51 3.93 -2.10 -14.66
C LEU A 51 4.79 -0.89 -15.02
N THR A 52 5.43 -0.86 -16.18
CA THR A 52 6.21 0.29 -16.65
C THR A 52 5.61 0.99 -17.88
N SER A 53 4.50 0.47 -18.43
CA SER A 53 3.91 0.97 -19.68
C SER A 53 3.30 2.36 -19.51
N PRO A 54 3.73 3.36 -20.30
CA PRO A 54 3.11 4.67 -20.34
C PRO A 54 1.61 4.66 -20.64
N ASP A 55 1.18 3.78 -21.55
CA ASP A 55 -0.21 3.72 -21.99
C ASP A 55 -1.12 3.09 -20.95
N ILE A 56 -0.64 2.08 -20.21
CA ILE A 56 -1.37 1.51 -19.05
C ILE A 56 -1.60 2.58 -17.99
N HIS A 57 -0.55 3.33 -17.67
CA HIS A 57 -0.62 4.43 -16.70
C HIS A 57 -1.60 5.51 -17.16
N ARG A 58 -1.53 5.88 -18.44
CA ARG A 58 -2.42 6.87 -19.03
C ARG A 58 -3.88 6.42 -18.96
N GLY A 59 -4.18 5.18 -19.36
CA GLY A 59 -5.53 4.62 -19.30
C GLY A 59 -6.11 4.60 -17.88
N LYS A 60 -5.29 4.20 -16.89
CA LYS A 60 -5.65 4.26 -15.47
C LYS A 60 -5.98 5.69 -15.02
N LEU A 61 -5.15 6.67 -15.35
CA LEU A 61 -5.37 8.07 -15.00
C LEU A 61 -6.66 8.63 -15.64
N GLU A 62 -6.94 8.30 -16.90
CA GLU A 62 -8.19 8.67 -17.57
C GLU A 62 -9.42 8.10 -16.82
N GLU A 63 -9.34 6.87 -16.31
CA GLU A 63 -10.42 6.26 -15.52
C GLU A 63 -10.59 6.89 -14.14
N VAL A 64 -9.49 7.10 -13.41
CA VAL A 64 -9.50 7.82 -12.13
C VAL A 64 -10.13 9.21 -12.27
N ARG A 65 -9.77 9.95 -13.34
CA ARG A 65 -10.35 11.29 -13.59
C ARG A 65 -11.83 11.23 -13.94
N ARG A 66 -12.30 10.21 -14.65
CA ARG A 66 -13.75 10.01 -14.89
C ARG A 66 -14.50 9.76 -13.58
N GLN A 67 -13.96 8.93 -12.71
CA GLN A 67 -14.53 8.69 -11.38
C GLN A 67 -14.56 9.99 -10.56
N PHE A 68 -13.43 10.69 -10.51
CA PHE A 68 -13.33 11.99 -9.83
C PHE A 68 -14.35 12.99 -10.34
N LEU A 69 -14.44 13.21 -11.66
CA LEU A 69 -15.41 14.12 -12.29
C LEU A 69 -16.86 13.77 -11.90
N ARG A 70 -17.20 12.48 -11.92
CA ARG A 70 -18.53 12.01 -11.47
C ARG A 70 -18.79 12.41 -10.02
N VAL A 71 -17.85 12.15 -9.11
CA VAL A 71 -18.01 12.44 -7.67
C VAL A 71 -18.08 13.95 -7.41
N VAL A 72 -17.24 14.78 -8.04
CA VAL A 72 -17.34 16.25 -7.85
C VAL A 72 -18.64 16.83 -8.42
N THR A 73 -19.18 16.25 -9.50
CA THR A 73 -20.51 16.62 -10.02
C THR A 73 -21.61 16.23 -9.04
N GLU A 74 -21.62 15.00 -8.53
CA GLU A 74 -22.58 14.51 -7.53
C GLU A 74 -22.55 15.33 -6.23
N ARG A 75 -21.35 15.82 -5.84
CA ARG A 75 -21.15 16.67 -4.67
C ARG A 75 -21.39 18.16 -4.94
N GLY A 76 -21.71 18.55 -6.18
CA GLY A 76 -22.07 19.92 -6.55
C GLY A 76 -20.90 20.91 -6.64
N LEU A 77 -19.66 20.41 -6.79
CA LEU A 77 -18.46 21.24 -6.99
C LEU A 77 -18.24 21.62 -8.46
N ALA A 78 -18.72 20.81 -9.41
CA ALA A 78 -18.57 21.05 -10.85
C ALA A 78 -19.49 22.18 -11.36
N LYS A 79 -19.29 23.40 -10.85
CA LYS A 79 -20.00 24.61 -11.27
C LYS A 79 -19.18 25.38 -12.31
N PRO A 80 -19.83 26.20 -13.17
CA PRO A 80 -19.12 27.13 -14.04
C PRO A 80 -18.16 28.01 -13.23
N GLY A 81 -16.92 28.13 -13.71
CA GLY A 81 -15.88 28.90 -13.03
C GLY A 81 -15.27 28.24 -11.78
N ALA A 82 -15.50 26.94 -11.54
CA ALA A 82 -14.80 26.17 -10.52
C ALA A 82 -13.62 25.39 -11.12
N ALA A 83 -12.48 25.43 -10.44
CA ALA A 83 -11.32 24.60 -10.73
C ALA A 83 -10.81 23.93 -9.44
N VAL A 84 -10.14 22.80 -9.58
CA VAL A 84 -9.28 22.26 -8.53
C VAL A 84 -7.86 22.74 -8.76
N PHE A 85 -7.15 23.15 -7.70
CA PHE A 85 -5.74 23.51 -7.76
C PHE A 85 -4.92 22.63 -6.81
N LEU A 86 -3.87 22.02 -7.33
CA LEU A 86 -2.98 21.11 -6.61
C LEU A 86 -1.51 21.53 -6.80
N GLU A 87 -0.72 21.38 -5.75
CA GLU A 87 0.74 21.53 -5.76
C GLU A 87 1.34 20.13 -5.57
N GLY A 88 2.23 19.74 -6.50
CA GLY A 88 3.00 18.51 -6.37
C GLY A 88 4.05 18.61 -5.28
N GLY A 89 4.62 17.47 -4.92
CA GLY A 89 5.77 17.38 -4.04
C GLY A 89 6.97 18.16 -4.57
N THR A 90 7.72 18.72 -3.64
CA THR A 90 8.80 19.66 -3.97
C THR A 90 10.17 19.00 -3.87
N THR A 91 11.14 19.49 -4.65
CA THR A 91 12.53 19.05 -4.54
C THR A 91 13.10 19.35 -3.15
N ASP A 92 12.75 20.50 -2.58
CA ASP A 92 13.19 20.94 -1.25
C ASP A 92 12.81 19.95 -0.14
N GLU A 93 11.61 19.36 -0.21
CA GLU A 93 11.17 18.33 0.74
C GLU A 93 11.98 17.04 0.66
N TRP A 94 12.68 16.82 -0.46
CA TRP A 94 13.49 15.65 -0.74
C TRP A 94 15.00 15.85 -0.55
N MET A 95 15.46 17.05 -0.18
CA MET A 95 16.87 17.33 0.11
C MET A 95 17.30 16.73 1.45
N LEU A 96 18.48 16.12 1.50
CA LEU A 96 19.04 15.55 2.72
C LEU A 96 19.56 16.67 3.63
N TYR A 97 18.68 17.14 4.52
CA TYR A 97 18.93 18.25 5.43
C TYR A 97 19.43 19.49 4.68
N SER A 98 20.61 20.01 5.00
CA SER A 98 21.23 21.16 4.33
C SER A 98 22.27 20.76 3.28
N SER A 99 22.33 19.48 2.89
CA SER A 99 23.23 19.02 1.82
C SER A 99 22.61 19.23 0.44
N ASP A 100 23.43 19.08 -0.59
CA ASP A 100 23.06 19.10 -2.01
C ASP A 100 22.68 17.69 -2.54
N CYS A 101 22.56 16.70 -1.65
CA CYS A 101 22.14 15.34 -1.98
C CYS A 101 20.66 15.12 -1.66
N ASN A 102 19.98 14.32 -2.47
CA ASN A 102 18.60 13.90 -2.17
C ASN A 102 18.59 12.80 -1.10
N LYS A 103 17.54 12.76 -0.27
CA LYS A 103 17.27 11.69 0.71
C LYS A 103 17.14 10.32 0.05
N ALA A 104 16.46 10.30 -1.10
CA ALA A 104 16.20 9.14 -1.93
C ALA A 104 15.85 9.63 -3.35
N ALA A 105 15.48 8.71 -4.26
CA ALA A 105 14.78 9.13 -5.47
C ALA A 105 13.49 9.87 -5.08
N PHE A 106 13.04 10.83 -5.90
CA PHE A 106 11.80 11.56 -5.66
C PHE A 106 10.59 10.61 -5.75
N ARG A 107 9.62 10.79 -4.83
CA ARG A 107 8.31 10.14 -4.85
C ARG A 107 7.25 11.23 -4.67
N GLN A 108 6.26 11.21 -5.56
CA GLN A 108 5.26 12.27 -5.64
C GLN A 108 4.30 12.25 -4.44
N GLU A 109 3.68 13.39 -4.14
CA GLU A 109 2.56 13.48 -3.20
C GLU A 109 1.37 12.65 -3.72
N ALA A 110 0.76 11.83 -2.84
CA ALA A 110 -0.15 10.77 -3.25
C ALA A 110 -1.46 11.27 -3.88
N PHE A 111 -2.06 12.37 -3.38
CA PHE A 111 -3.27 12.94 -4.01
C PHE A 111 -2.98 13.52 -5.40
N PHE A 112 -1.85 14.23 -5.53
CA PHE A 112 -1.36 14.75 -6.80
C PHE A 112 -1.07 13.62 -7.77
N GLN A 113 -0.36 12.58 -7.34
CA GLN A 113 -0.03 11.44 -8.19
C GLN A 113 -1.28 10.64 -8.60
N HIS A 114 -2.27 10.49 -7.71
CA HIS A 114 -3.52 9.80 -8.03
C HIS A 114 -4.31 10.53 -9.13
N LEU A 115 -4.53 11.84 -8.99
CA LEU A 115 -5.36 12.59 -9.93
C LEU A 115 -4.59 13.04 -11.19
N VAL A 116 -3.33 13.46 -11.02
CA VAL A 116 -2.51 14.08 -12.06
C VAL A 116 -1.54 13.09 -12.69
N GLY A 117 -0.94 12.18 -11.90
CA GLY A 117 -0.08 11.10 -12.39
C GLY A 117 1.37 11.47 -12.70
N VAL A 118 1.74 12.73 -12.55
CA VAL A 118 3.05 13.27 -12.95
C VAL A 118 4.12 12.98 -11.88
N ASN A 119 5.30 12.56 -12.32
CA ASN A 119 6.39 12.14 -11.42
C ASN A 119 7.50 13.20 -11.27
N GLU A 120 7.49 14.24 -12.08
CA GLU A 120 8.41 15.36 -11.95
C GLU A 120 8.04 16.23 -10.73
N PRO A 121 9.03 16.69 -9.95
CA PRO A 121 8.80 17.54 -8.77
C PRO A 121 8.45 18.97 -9.17
N ASP A 122 7.99 19.75 -8.20
CA ASP A 122 7.78 21.20 -8.29
C ASP A 122 6.71 21.63 -9.32
N ILE A 123 5.85 20.70 -9.79
CA ILE A 123 4.78 20.98 -10.75
C ILE A 123 3.48 21.35 -10.03
N TYR A 124 2.78 22.34 -10.58
CA TYR A 124 1.40 22.66 -10.19
C TYR A 124 0.42 22.10 -11.21
N ALA A 125 -0.80 21.81 -10.76
CA ALA A 125 -1.87 21.37 -11.65
C ALA A 125 -3.18 22.11 -11.35
N ALA A 126 -3.93 22.41 -12.39
CA ALA A 126 -5.30 22.90 -12.28
C ALA A 126 -6.26 22.05 -13.12
N PHE A 127 -7.33 21.59 -12.50
CA PHE A 127 -8.41 20.85 -13.17
C PHE A 127 -9.64 21.73 -13.26
N VAL A 128 -9.90 22.31 -14.43
CA VAL A 128 -11.09 23.14 -14.70
C VAL A 128 -12.30 22.23 -14.84
N LEU A 129 -13.22 22.30 -13.88
CA LEU A 129 -14.27 21.29 -13.72
C LEU A 129 -15.37 21.38 -14.79
N SER A 130 -15.56 22.54 -15.42
CA SER A 130 -16.60 22.75 -16.43
C SER A 130 -16.18 22.32 -17.84
N SER A 131 -14.92 22.57 -18.21
CA SER A 131 -14.34 22.16 -19.50
C SER A 131 -13.66 20.79 -19.45
N HIS A 132 -13.51 20.22 -18.25
CA HIS A 132 -12.73 19.01 -17.98
C HIS A 132 -11.26 19.14 -18.40
N GLU A 133 -10.71 20.36 -18.43
CA GLU A 133 -9.32 20.58 -18.79
C GLU A 133 -8.40 20.39 -17.58
N LEU A 134 -7.38 19.54 -17.73
CA LEU A 134 -6.31 19.37 -16.76
C LEU A 134 -5.03 20.02 -17.29
N LEU A 135 -4.62 21.10 -16.64
CA LEU A 135 -3.46 21.90 -17.00
C LEU A 135 -2.32 21.62 -16.04
N LEU A 136 -1.12 21.42 -16.57
CA LEU A 136 0.12 21.39 -15.80
C LEU A 136 0.84 22.71 -15.94
N PHE A 137 1.43 23.19 -14.85
CA PHE A 137 2.32 24.35 -14.85
C PHE A 137 3.72 23.88 -14.46
N ILE A 138 4.61 23.93 -15.43
CA ILE A 138 5.99 23.44 -15.35
C ILE A 138 6.90 24.64 -15.06
N PRO A 139 7.52 24.74 -13.87
CA PRO A 139 8.46 25.81 -13.62
C PRO A 139 9.62 25.80 -14.61
N LYS A 140 10.03 26.98 -15.05
CA LYS A 140 11.20 27.09 -15.91
C LYS A 140 12.45 26.64 -15.18
N ILE A 141 13.17 25.73 -15.83
CA ILE A 141 14.48 25.29 -15.37
C ILE A 141 15.52 26.37 -15.74
N PRO A 142 16.33 26.88 -14.78
CA PRO A 142 17.40 27.82 -15.06
C PRO A 142 18.37 27.30 -16.12
N ALA A 143 18.86 28.17 -17.00
CA ALA A 143 19.72 27.77 -18.13
C ALA A 143 20.95 26.94 -17.68
N ASP A 144 21.54 27.31 -16.54
CA ASP A 144 22.69 26.61 -15.96
C ASP A 144 22.34 25.20 -15.44
N ALA A 145 21.09 24.97 -15.00
CA ALA A 145 20.65 23.67 -14.49
C ALA A 145 20.41 22.64 -15.63
N LEU A 146 20.21 23.11 -16.87
CA LEU A 146 19.96 22.24 -18.03
C LEU A 146 21.12 21.27 -18.31
N ARG A 147 22.37 21.63 -17.97
CA ARG A 147 23.52 20.73 -18.12
C ARG A 147 23.51 19.55 -17.15
N PHE A 148 22.75 19.65 -16.05
CA PHE A 148 22.65 18.62 -15.03
C PHE A 148 21.34 17.84 -15.14
N MET A 149 20.23 18.53 -15.36
CA MET A 149 18.88 17.96 -15.34
C MET A 149 18.37 17.59 -16.74
N GLY A 150 19.04 18.08 -17.79
CA GLY A 150 18.54 18.05 -19.17
C GLY A 150 17.49 19.12 -19.44
N PRO A 151 17.08 19.28 -20.71
CA PRO A 151 15.97 20.15 -21.07
C PRO A 151 14.64 19.62 -20.51
N PRO A 152 13.70 20.51 -20.13
CA PRO A 152 12.35 20.08 -19.77
C PRO A 152 11.68 19.39 -20.96
N LYS A 153 10.75 18.48 -20.66
CA LYS A 153 9.95 17.84 -21.70
C LYS A 153 8.97 18.84 -22.31
N ASP A 154 8.62 18.65 -23.58
CA ASP A 154 7.64 19.51 -24.25
C ASP A 154 6.21 19.17 -23.83
N ALA A 155 5.25 20.02 -24.19
CA ALA A 155 3.85 19.80 -23.83
C ALA A 155 3.27 18.51 -24.44
N ASN A 156 3.76 18.08 -25.61
CA ASN A 156 3.33 16.84 -26.25
C ASN A 156 3.70 15.61 -25.42
N PHE A 157 4.87 15.60 -24.79
CA PHE A 157 5.29 14.54 -23.88
C PHE A 157 4.27 14.39 -22.74
N TYR A 158 3.95 15.47 -22.02
CA TYR A 158 3.03 15.39 -20.88
C TYR A 158 1.61 14.96 -21.31
N ARG A 159 1.09 15.52 -22.41
CA ARG A 159 -0.20 15.10 -22.98
C ARG A 159 -0.23 13.60 -23.28
N SER A 160 0.81 13.11 -23.96
CA SER A 160 0.90 11.70 -24.36
C SER A 160 1.13 10.77 -23.17
N ARG A 161 1.93 11.19 -22.19
CA ARG A 161 2.34 10.36 -21.04
C ARG A 161 1.29 10.29 -19.94
N TYR A 162 0.53 11.36 -19.73
CA TYR A 162 -0.33 11.54 -18.56
C TYR A 162 -1.77 11.91 -18.90
N ALA A 163 -2.16 11.98 -20.18
CA ALA A 163 -3.50 12.39 -20.63
C ALA A 163 -3.97 13.74 -20.05
N VAL A 164 -3.03 14.67 -19.82
CA VAL A 164 -3.37 16.05 -19.46
C VAL A 164 -3.80 16.81 -20.72
N THR A 165 -4.56 17.89 -20.53
CA THR A 165 -4.99 18.75 -21.65
C THR A 165 -3.82 19.55 -22.18
N ASP A 166 -3.03 20.16 -21.29
CA ASP A 166 -1.87 20.95 -21.69
C ASP A 166 -0.81 21.02 -20.58
N ALA A 167 0.41 21.37 -20.95
CA ALA A 167 1.51 21.64 -20.03
C ALA A 167 2.20 22.95 -20.42
N ILE A 168 2.22 23.88 -19.47
CA ILE A 168 2.50 25.29 -19.69
C ILE A 168 3.75 25.64 -18.89
N ALA A 169 4.77 26.19 -19.55
CA ALA A 169 5.95 26.67 -18.87
C ALA A 169 5.64 27.98 -18.13
N VAL A 170 6.05 28.08 -16.87
CA VAL A 170 5.85 29.28 -16.04
C VAL A 170 7.18 29.81 -15.51
N GLU A 171 7.36 31.13 -15.51
CA GLU A 171 8.56 31.80 -14.98
C GLU A 171 8.39 32.13 -13.49
N ALA A 172 7.17 32.49 -13.09
CA ALA A 172 6.79 32.82 -11.73
C ALA A 172 5.41 32.24 -11.39
N ILE A 173 5.13 32.11 -10.09
CA ILE A 173 3.84 31.59 -9.62
C ILE A 173 2.66 32.47 -10.06
N SER A 174 2.87 33.77 -10.27
CA SER A 174 1.87 34.69 -10.81
C SER A 174 1.41 34.32 -12.23
N ASP A 175 2.24 33.62 -13.01
CA ASP A 175 1.89 33.19 -14.36
C ASP A 175 0.81 32.11 -14.34
N VAL A 176 0.79 31.29 -13.28
CA VAL A 176 -0.26 30.28 -13.05
C VAL A 176 -1.61 30.98 -12.84
N GLU A 177 -1.65 32.01 -12.00
CA GLU A 177 -2.86 32.81 -11.78
C GLU A 177 -3.32 33.50 -13.07
N ALA A 178 -2.39 34.12 -13.81
CA ALA A 178 -2.70 34.80 -15.06
C ALA A 178 -3.28 33.83 -16.12
N GLU A 179 -2.69 32.65 -16.27
CA GLU A 179 -3.18 31.65 -17.23
C GLU A 179 -4.58 31.14 -16.86
N LEU A 180 -4.82 30.89 -15.56
CA LEU A 180 -6.13 30.49 -15.07
C LEU A 180 -7.21 31.57 -15.27
N GLN A 181 -6.85 32.86 -15.26
CA GLN A 181 -7.76 33.94 -15.62
C GLN A 181 -8.04 34.05 -17.13
N VAL A 182 -7.09 33.66 -17.99
CA VAL A 182 -7.18 33.86 -19.45
C VAL A 182 -7.94 32.74 -20.15
N ARG A 183 -7.62 31.46 -19.92
CA ARG A 183 -8.33 30.33 -20.60
C ARG A 183 -9.84 30.32 -20.35
N SER A 184 -10.14 30.76 -19.14
CA SER A 184 -11.40 31.22 -18.59
C SER A 184 -12.23 32.20 -19.43
N ALA A 185 -11.62 32.95 -20.37
CA ALA A 185 -12.27 34.02 -21.12
C ALA A 185 -12.48 33.70 -22.61
N VAL A 186 -11.84 32.65 -23.15
CA VAL A 186 -11.76 32.43 -24.61
C VAL A 186 -12.97 31.67 -25.16
N ASP A 187 -13.64 30.82 -24.38
CA ASP A 187 -14.74 29.97 -24.87
C ASP A 187 -16.13 30.24 -24.26
N SER A 188 -16.23 30.88 -23.09
CA SER A 188 -17.51 31.33 -22.52
C SER A 188 -17.30 32.27 -21.31
N PRO A 189 -18.05 33.37 -21.13
CA PRO A 189 -17.94 34.25 -19.95
C PRO A 189 -18.19 33.53 -18.60
N ASP A 190 -18.87 32.38 -18.63
CA ASP A 190 -19.10 31.52 -17.48
C ASP A 190 -17.92 30.56 -17.19
N ALA A 191 -16.96 30.44 -18.11
CA ALA A 191 -15.77 29.59 -17.97
C ALA A 191 -14.70 30.22 -17.06
N CYS A 192 -14.87 31.49 -16.66
CA CYS A 192 -13.85 32.14 -15.85
C CYS A 192 -13.73 31.53 -14.46
N VAL A 193 -12.56 30.99 -14.15
CA VAL A 193 -12.20 30.44 -12.85
C VAL A 193 -12.31 31.56 -11.83
N ARG A 194 -13.33 31.44 -10.98
CA ARG A 194 -13.62 32.35 -9.87
C ARG A 194 -13.36 31.67 -8.53
N THR A 195 -13.49 30.35 -8.49
CA THR A 195 -13.29 29.54 -7.29
C THR A 195 -12.26 28.45 -7.56
N VAL A 196 -11.27 28.35 -6.68
CA VAL A 196 -10.31 27.24 -6.65
C VAL A 196 -10.58 26.38 -5.42
N HIS A 197 -10.87 25.11 -5.67
CA HIS A 197 -10.99 24.07 -4.67
C HIS A 197 -9.62 23.48 -4.38
N VAL A 198 -9.26 23.38 -3.11
CA VAL A 198 -7.91 23.02 -2.67
C VAL A 198 -7.95 21.99 -1.54
N LEU A 199 -6.92 21.17 -1.44
CA LEU A 199 -6.82 20.14 -0.41
C LEU A 199 -6.64 20.80 0.97
N LYS A 200 -7.46 20.37 1.93
CA LYS A 200 -7.26 20.64 3.35
C LYS A 200 -7.91 19.53 4.18
N GLY A 201 -7.12 18.86 5.00
CA GLY A 201 -7.61 17.73 5.78
C GLY A 201 -6.56 17.26 6.78
N VAL A 202 -6.83 16.12 7.41
CA VAL A 202 -5.90 15.46 8.35
C VAL A 202 -5.85 13.98 8.00
N ASN A 203 -4.66 13.45 7.76
CA ASN A 203 -4.47 12.02 7.60
C ASN A 203 -4.68 11.34 8.97
N SER A 204 -5.57 10.36 9.03
CA SER A 204 -6.00 9.74 10.29
C SER A 204 -4.93 8.90 10.97
N ASP A 205 -4.00 8.33 10.21
CA ASP A 205 -2.95 7.45 10.76
C ASP A 205 -1.78 8.23 11.34
N SER A 206 -1.36 9.29 10.65
CA SER A 206 -0.22 10.12 11.04
C SER A 206 -0.61 11.32 11.90
N GLY A 207 -1.89 11.72 11.89
CA GLY A 207 -2.37 12.96 12.48
C GLY A 207 -1.83 14.23 11.77
N ARG A 208 -1.13 14.08 10.64
CA ARG A 208 -0.52 15.22 9.93
C ARG A 208 -1.57 15.94 9.07
N PRO A 209 -1.56 17.29 9.07
CA PRO A 209 -2.47 18.04 8.23
C PRO A 209 -1.99 18.00 6.76
N VAL A 210 -2.95 17.88 5.85
CA VAL A 210 -2.78 18.28 4.46
C VAL A 210 -3.18 19.75 4.39
N ALA A 211 -2.23 20.61 4.03
CA ALA A 211 -2.46 22.05 3.94
C ALA A 211 -2.75 22.47 2.48
N PRO A 212 -3.48 23.57 2.27
CA PRO A 212 -3.61 24.16 0.95
C PRO A 212 -2.24 24.51 0.33
N PRO A 213 -2.13 24.48 -1.00
CA PRO A 213 -0.91 24.88 -1.71
C PRO A 213 -0.36 26.23 -1.25
N LYS A 214 0.95 26.30 -0.99
CA LYS A 214 1.62 27.52 -0.51
C LYS A 214 1.56 28.64 -1.56
N ALA A 215 1.56 28.24 -2.83
CA ALA A 215 1.39 29.11 -4.00
C ALA A 215 0.17 30.05 -3.92
N LEU A 216 -0.91 29.61 -3.25
CA LEU A 216 -2.15 30.40 -3.13
C LEU A 216 -1.96 31.69 -2.35
N ASN A 217 -0.93 31.80 -1.52
CA ASN A 217 -0.62 33.05 -0.80
C ASN A 217 -0.27 34.20 -1.77
N SER A 218 0.12 33.86 -3.00
CA SER A 218 0.39 34.83 -4.07
C SER A 218 -0.82 35.10 -4.95
N PHE A 219 -1.89 34.32 -4.82
CA PHE A 219 -3.10 34.51 -5.63
C PHE A 219 -4.04 35.50 -4.94
N SER A 220 -4.65 36.37 -5.74
CA SER A 220 -5.57 37.43 -5.27
C SER A 220 -6.92 37.42 -5.99
N SER A 221 -7.04 36.64 -7.06
CA SER A 221 -8.14 36.73 -8.02
C SER A 221 -9.22 35.67 -7.84
N PHE A 222 -8.99 34.71 -6.95
CA PHE A 222 -9.87 33.55 -6.76
C PHE A 222 -10.40 33.49 -5.34
N THR A 223 -11.64 33.03 -5.22
CA THR A 223 -12.16 32.51 -3.95
C THR A 223 -11.54 31.13 -3.71
N VAL A 224 -10.91 30.94 -2.55
CA VAL A 224 -10.31 29.65 -2.17
C VAL A 224 -11.30 28.86 -1.32
N ASP A 225 -11.68 27.68 -1.78
CA ASP A 225 -12.55 26.75 -1.05
C ASP A 225 -11.77 25.50 -0.64
N CYS A 226 -11.70 25.25 0.66
CA CYS A 226 -10.98 24.12 1.26
C CYS A 226 -11.90 23.15 2.01
N SER A 227 -13.21 23.20 1.74
CA SER A 227 -14.23 22.50 2.55
C SER A 227 -14.50 21.06 2.13
N ALA A 228 -14.31 20.72 0.85
CA ALA A 228 -14.83 19.46 0.30
C ALA A 228 -13.83 18.63 -0.51
N LEU A 229 -12.80 19.24 -1.10
CA LEU A 229 -11.93 18.53 -2.05
C LEU A 229 -11.17 17.36 -1.41
N TYR A 230 -10.72 17.52 -0.16
CA TYR A 230 -10.02 16.47 0.56
C TYR A 230 -10.88 15.21 0.71
N ASP A 231 -12.10 15.35 1.25
CA ASP A 231 -13.02 14.23 1.44
C ASP A 231 -13.40 13.56 0.11
N ILE A 232 -13.57 14.35 -0.95
CA ILE A 232 -13.87 13.82 -2.29
C ILE A 232 -12.72 12.96 -2.82
N LEU A 233 -11.48 13.45 -2.74
CA LEU A 233 -10.32 12.70 -3.23
C LEU A 233 -10.00 11.49 -2.34
N VAL A 234 -10.27 11.57 -1.03
CA VAL A 234 -10.20 10.43 -0.12
C VAL A 234 -11.18 9.34 -0.55
N GLU A 235 -12.44 9.67 -0.83
CA GLU A 235 -13.43 8.68 -1.26
C GLU A 235 -13.13 8.11 -2.67
N CYS A 236 -12.54 8.91 -3.56
CA CYS A 236 -12.06 8.38 -4.86
C CYS A 236 -10.92 7.36 -4.68
N ARG A 237 -9.95 7.64 -3.79
CA ARG A 237 -8.84 6.71 -3.51
C ARG A 237 -9.29 5.46 -2.76
N LEU A 238 -10.31 5.58 -1.91
CA LEU A 238 -10.84 4.48 -1.11
C LEU A 238 -11.36 3.33 -1.98
N CYS A 239 -12.15 3.66 -3.01
CA CYS A 239 -12.78 2.71 -3.91
C CYS A 239 -12.09 2.68 -5.27
N LYS A 240 -11.35 1.60 -5.53
CA LYS A 240 -10.45 1.45 -6.67
C LYS A 240 -11.26 1.31 -7.96
N THR A 241 -10.87 2.03 -8.99
CA THR A 241 -11.39 1.81 -10.34
C THR A 241 -10.97 0.44 -10.88
N PRO A 242 -11.66 -0.12 -11.90
CA PRO A 242 -11.26 -1.39 -12.50
C PRO A 242 -9.79 -1.46 -12.95
N LEU A 243 -9.26 -0.41 -13.59
CA LEU A 243 -7.86 -0.36 -14.03
C LEU A 243 -6.89 -0.18 -12.86
N GLU A 244 -7.29 0.47 -11.77
CA GLU A 244 -6.49 0.48 -10.54
C GLU A 244 -6.42 -0.89 -9.89
N ALA A 245 -7.55 -1.60 -9.82
CA ALA A 245 -7.62 -2.95 -9.28
C ALA A 245 -6.77 -3.94 -10.11
N GLU A 246 -6.80 -3.84 -11.44
CA GLU A 246 -5.94 -4.65 -12.32
C GLU A 246 -4.45 -4.31 -12.11
N TYR A 247 -4.13 -3.03 -11.98
CA TYR A 247 -2.76 -2.57 -11.72
C TYR A 247 -2.23 -3.04 -10.35
N LEU A 248 -3.05 -2.97 -9.30
CA LEU A 248 -2.75 -3.51 -7.98
C LEU A 248 -2.56 -5.04 -8.03
N ALA A 249 -3.37 -5.77 -8.81
CA ALA A 249 -3.19 -7.20 -8.99
C ALA A 249 -1.83 -7.55 -9.62
N ALA A 250 -1.40 -6.80 -10.65
CA ALA A 250 -0.07 -6.96 -11.25
C ALA A 250 1.05 -6.62 -10.25
N ALA A 251 0.90 -5.55 -9.47
CA ALA A 251 1.82 -5.13 -8.44
C ALA A 251 1.96 -6.21 -7.35
N CYS A 252 0.84 -6.72 -6.83
CA CYS A 252 0.79 -7.78 -5.82
C CYS A 252 1.43 -9.07 -6.34
N LEU A 253 1.19 -9.45 -7.60
CA LEU A 253 1.84 -10.62 -8.20
C LEU A 253 3.37 -10.44 -8.26
N CYS A 254 3.85 -9.26 -8.66
CA CYS A 254 5.29 -8.96 -8.68
C CYS A 254 5.91 -9.04 -7.27
N SER A 255 5.28 -8.43 -6.26
CA SER A 255 5.74 -8.49 -4.87
C SER A 255 5.64 -9.91 -4.28
N SER A 256 4.60 -10.67 -4.61
CA SER A 256 4.45 -12.07 -4.22
C SER A 256 5.57 -12.96 -4.76
N GLN A 257 5.95 -12.75 -6.03
CA GLN A 257 7.09 -13.44 -6.62
C GLN A 257 8.41 -13.04 -5.96
N ALA A 258 8.56 -11.76 -5.60
CA ALA A 258 9.73 -11.27 -4.86
C ALA A 258 9.88 -11.97 -3.50
N HIS A 259 8.79 -12.11 -2.74
CA HIS A 259 8.76 -12.86 -1.48
C HIS A 259 9.21 -14.31 -1.66
N CYS A 260 8.67 -15.01 -2.66
CA CYS A 260 9.06 -16.39 -2.95
C CYS A 260 10.51 -16.50 -3.43
N PHE A 261 11.01 -15.51 -4.16
CA PHE A 261 12.41 -15.44 -4.59
C PHE A 261 13.34 -15.25 -3.39
N VAL A 262 12.98 -14.37 -2.45
CA VAL A 262 13.72 -14.15 -1.19
C VAL A 262 13.74 -15.44 -0.36
N ALA A 263 12.60 -16.09 -0.14
CA ALA A 263 12.49 -17.32 0.64
C ALA A 263 13.38 -18.47 0.13
N ARG A 264 13.66 -18.49 -1.18
CA ARG A 264 14.55 -19.46 -1.84
C ARG A 264 16.03 -19.12 -1.75
N ASN A 265 16.38 -17.86 -1.48
CA ASN A 265 17.76 -17.39 -1.45
C ASN A 265 18.28 -17.13 -0.02
N ILE A 266 17.39 -17.06 0.97
CA ILE A 266 17.74 -16.85 2.38
C ILE A 266 17.90 -18.18 3.13
N ARG A 267 18.93 -18.26 3.99
CA ARG A 267 19.34 -19.45 4.74
C ARG A 267 20.05 -19.08 6.05
N PRO A 268 20.18 -20.02 7.01
CA PRO A 268 20.94 -19.79 8.23
C PRO A 268 22.39 -19.34 7.95
N GLY A 269 22.89 -18.44 8.79
CA GLY A 269 24.21 -17.79 8.64
C GLY A 269 24.18 -16.48 7.85
N MET A 270 23.05 -16.12 7.26
CA MET A 270 22.83 -14.82 6.62
C MET A 270 22.39 -13.75 7.63
N VAL A 271 22.29 -12.51 7.18
CA VAL A 271 21.76 -11.37 7.95
C VAL A 271 20.43 -10.93 7.34
N GLU A 272 19.48 -10.52 8.18
CA GLU A 272 18.14 -10.07 7.80
C GLU A 272 18.13 -9.08 6.62
N GLY A 273 19.00 -8.06 6.63
CA GLY A 273 19.09 -7.05 5.59
C GLY A 273 19.52 -7.56 4.21
N GLN A 274 20.06 -8.79 4.13
CA GLN A 274 20.28 -9.44 2.84
C GLN A 274 18.96 -9.84 2.17
N ALA A 275 17.92 -10.16 2.94
CA ALA A 275 16.58 -10.41 2.42
C ALA A 275 15.97 -9.14 1.81
N GLU A 276 16.06 -8.03 2.54
CA GLU A 276 15.65 -6.69 2.06
C GLU A 276 16.36 -6.33 0.75
N ALA A 277 17.68 -6.54 0.67
CA ALA A 277 18.45 -6.23 -0.54
C ALA A 277 17.98 -7.06 -1.75
N ILE A 278 17.70 -8.36 -1.55
CA ILE A 278 17.20 -9.25 -2.61
C ILE A 278 15.79 -8.83 -3.05
N PHE A 279 14.90 -8.50 -2.11
CA PHE A 279 13.55 -8.04 -2.40
C PHE A 279 13.57 -6.77 -3.25
N LYS A 280 14.31 -5.74 -2.80
CA LYS A 280 14.48 -4.45 -3.50
C LYS A 280 15.03 -4.65 -4.91
N ALA A 281 16.02 -5.52 -5.07
CA ALA A 281 16.55 -5.87 -6.39
C ALA A 281 15.49 -6.53 -7.29
N TYR A 282 14.67 -7.44 -6.74
CA TYR A 282 13.66 -8.16 -7.52
C TYR A 282 12.58 -7.21 -8.04
N VAL A 283 11.97 -6.42 -7.16
CA VAL A 283 10.86 -5.52 -7.53
C VAL A 283 11.32 -4.44 -8.51
N GLY A 284 12.57 -3.98 -8.40
CA GLY A 284 13.18 -3.07 -9.37
C GLY A 284 13.49 -3.72 -10.71
N PHE A 285 13.98 -4.97 -10.70
CA PHE A 285 14.31 -5.71 -11.92
C PHE A 285 13.06 -6.10 -12.71
N VAL A 286 12.08 -6.72 -12.05
CA VAL A 286 10.86 -7.23 -12.68
C VAL A 286 9.84 -6.11 -12.86
N GLY A 287 9.42 -5.44 -11.79
CA GLY A 287 8.34 -4.45 -11.87
C GLY A 287 8.78 -3.02 -12.16
N GLY A 288 10.09 -2.74 -12.24
CA GLY A 288 10.60 -1.38 -12.46
C GLY A 288 10.45 -0.45 -11.27
N ALA A 289 10.14 -0.98 -10.09
CA ALA A 289 9.99 -0.20 -8.86
C ALA A 289 11.31 0.47 -8.48
N ARG A 290 11.28 1.79 -8.27
CA ARG A 290 12.42 2.56 -7.73
C ARG A 290 12.36 2.72 -6.22
N HIS A 291 11.21 2.39 -5.65
CA HIS A 291 10.87 2.55 -4.24
C HIS A 291 10.30 1.24 -3.72
N VAL A 292 10.41 1.05 -2.41
CA VAL A 292 9.55 0.16 -1.65
C VAL A 292 8.47 1.00 -1.00
N ALA A 293 7.32 0.42 -0.72
CA ALA A 293 6.18 1.15 -0.17
C ALA A 293 6.44 1.61 1.28
N TYR A 294 7.29 0.88 2.02
CA TYR A 294 7.73 1.15 3.39
C TYR A 294 9.09 0.49 3.63
N ASP A 295 9.74 0.83 4.75
CA ASP A 295 10.98 0.16 5.16
C ASP A 295 10.72 -1.34 5.34
N CYS A 296 11.48 -2.19 4.64
CA CYS A 296 11.29 -3.63 4.71
C CYS A 296 11.51 -4.14 6.14
N ILE A 297 10.57 -4.96 6.61
CA ILE A 297 10.61 -5.55 7.95
C ILE A 297 11.10 -6.99 7.79
N CYS A 298 12.38 -7.23 8.07
CA CYS A 298 12.97 -8.56 7.93
C CYS A 298 13.33 -9.12 9.31
N CYS A 299 12.45 -9.90 9.91
CA CYS A 299 12.65 -10.43 11.25
C CYS A 299 13.09 -11.90 11.26
N ALA A 300 14.06 -12.24 12.11
CA ALA A 300 14.43 -13.60 12.45
C ALA A 300 14.23 -13.89 13.95
N GLY A 301 13.54 -14.98 14.26
CA GLY A 301 13.29 -15.44 15.62
C GLY A 301 12.57 -14.37 16.45
N GLU A 302 13.11 -14.06 17.63
CA GLU A 302 12.49 -13.11 18.57
C GLU A 302 12.30 -11.69 18.02
N ASN A 303 13.06 -11.28 16.99
CA ASN A 303 12.86 -9.98 16.33
C ASN A 303 11.45 -9.85 15.75
N ALA A 304 10.80 -10.96 15.38
CA ALA A 304 9.43 -10.98 14.87
C ALA A 304 8.40 -10.45 15.89
N SER A 305 8.75 -10.35 17.18
CA SER A 305 7.92 -9.70 18.21
C SER A 305 7.92 -8.16 18.14
N ILE A 306 8.69 -7.56 17.23
CA ILE A 306 8.78 -6.11 17.02
C ILE A 306 8.05 -5.78 15.71
N LEU A 307 6.82 -5.27 15.83
CA LEU A 307 5.88 -5.16 14.70
C LEU A 307 6.44 -4.38 13.51
N HIS A 308 7.09 -3.24 13.76
CA HIS A 308 7.75 -2.39 12.76
C HIS A 308 9.28 -2.42 12.94
N TYR A 309 9.87 -3.62 12.95
CA TYR A 309 11.32 -3.81 12.85
C TYR A 309 11.86 -3.26 11.50
N GLY A 310 13.18 -3.19 11.30
CA GLY A 310 13.78 -2.74 10.03
C GLY A 310 14.07 -1.24 9.92
N HIS A 311 13.46 -0.41 10.78
CA HIS A 311 13.78 1.03 10.86
C HIS A 311 15.24 1.28 11.30
N ALA A 312 15.74 2.51 11.15
CA ALA A 312 17.15 2.85 11.42
C ALA A 312 17.70 2.49 12.82
N GLY A 313 16.83 2.36 13.83
CA GLY A 313 17.23 1.94 15.19
C GLY A 313 17.34 0.41 15.36
N ARG A 314 16.85 -0.34 14.38
CA ARG A 314 16.83 -1.80 14.28
C ARG A 314 16.91 -2.22 12.79
N PRO A 315 18.05 -1.96 12.14
CA PRO A 315 18.13 -1.78 10.68
C PRO A 315 18.29 -3.10 9.92
N ASN A 316 17.53 -4.14 10.27
CA ASN A 316 17.66 -5.49 9.69
C ASN A 316 19.09 -6.06 9.80
N ASP A 317 19.73 -5.92 10.96
CA ASP A 317 21.11 -6.36 11.20
C ASP A 317 21.21 -7.65 12.04
N GLY A 318 20.08 -8.30 12.34
CA GLY A 318 20.03 -9.57 13.04
C GLY A 318 20.58 -10.73 12.20
N SER A 319 21.34 -11.62 12.85
CA SER A 319 21.81 -12.85 12.23
C SER A 319 20.70 -13.89 12.19
N ILE A 320 20.47 -14.47 11.02
CA ILE A 320 19.52 -15.56 10.80
C ILE A 320 20.17 -16.87 11.25
N LYS A 321 19.61 -17.51 12.28
CA LYS A 321 20.10 -18.77 12.84
C LYS A 321 19.28 -19.95 12.33
N ASP A 322 19.83 -21.14 12.53
CA ASP A 322 19.09 -22.38 12.30
C ASP A 322 17.89 -22.47 13.25
N ASN A 323 16.75 -22.93 12.73
CA ASN A 323 15.45 -22.95 13.40
C ASN A 323 14.85 -21.59 13.78
N ASP A 324 15.39 -20.44 13.34
CA ASP A 324 14.65 -19.19 13.46
C ASP A 324 13.41 -19.25 12.58
N LEU A 325 12.28 -18.70 13.07
CA LEU A 325 11.14 -18.39 12.21
C LEU A 325 11.37 -17.00 11.61
N LEU A 326 11.24 -16.89 10.30
CA LEU A 326 11.42 -15.64 9.57
C LEU A 326 10.06 -15.02 9.32
N LEU A 327 9.85 -13.78 9.74
CA LEU A 327 8.66 -12.98 9.42
C LEU A 327 9.13 -11.82 8.55
N PHE A 328 8.89 -11.93 7.25
CA PHE A 328 9.29 -10.91 6.29
C PHE A 328 8.08 -10.20 5.74
N ASP A 329 7.99 -8.91 6.04
CA ASP A 329 6.94 -8.01 5.63
C ASP A 329 7.57 -6.93 4.74
N MET A 330 7.22 -7.00 3.45
CA MET A 330 7.87 -6.22 2.40
C MET A 330 6.91 -5.94 1.24
N GLY A 331 6.92 -4.69 0.77
CA GLY A 331 6.04 -4.19 -0.28
C GLY A 331 6.77 -3.33 -1.31
N GLY A 332 6.52 -3.58 -2.60
CA GLY A 332 7.00 -2.70 -3.68
C GLY A 332 6.09 -1.49 -3.89
N ASP A 333 6.65 -0.36 -4.35
CA ASP A 333 5.91 0.80 -4.87
C ASP A 333 6.08 0.86 -6.40
N TYR A 334 4.96 0.73 -7.11
CA TYR A 334 4.91 0.68 -8.57
C TYR A 334 4.18 1.92 -9.10
N ASN A 335 4.93 2.99 -9.36
CA ASN A 335 4.39 4.29 -9.78
C ASN A 335 3.31 4.80 -8.80
N GLY A 336 3.67 4.81 -7.52
CA GLY A 336 2.82 5.29 -6.45
C GLY A 336 1.82 4.27 -5.92
N TYR A 337 1.62 3.10 -6.55
CA TYR A 337 0.74 2.07 -5.99
C TYR A 337 1.55 1.12 -5.11
N ALA A 338 1.20 1.07 -3.83
CA ALA A 338 1.81 0.24 -2.81
C ALA A 338 1.28 -1.20 -2.87
N THR A 339 2.09 -2.11 -2.34
CA THR A 339 1.71 -3.48 -2.00
C THR A 339 2.16 -3.74 -0.57
N ASP A 340 1.49 -4.64 0.15
CA ASP A 340 1.82 -5.00 1.52
C ASP A 340 1.60 -6.49 1.72
N ILE A 341 2.69 -7.22 1.93
CA ILE A 341 2.67 -8.68 1.97
C ILE A 341 3.63 -9.13 3.05
N THR A 342 3.12 -9.94 3.97
CA THR A 342 3.91 -10.66 4.96
C THR A 342 3.95 -12.16 4.63
N LEU A 343 5.17 -12.70 4.52
CA LEU A 343 5.43 -14.14 4.42
C LEU A 343 6.25 -14.60 5.64
N THR A 344 5.66 -15.51 6.43
CA THR A 344 6.34 -16.14 7.57
C THR A 344 6.76 -17.56 7.22
N TYR A 345 8.03 -17.94 7.48
CA TYR A 345 8.56 -19.27 7.11
C TYR A 345 9.82 -19.67 7.91
N PRO A 346 10.10 -20.98 8.09
CA PRO A 346 11.27 -21.44 8.84
C PRO A 346 12.56 -21.18 8.06
N SER A 347 13.54 -20.59 8.75
CA SER A 347 14.87 -20.30 8.21
C SER A 347 15.57 -21.53 7.61
N ASN A 348 15.31 -22.73 8.11
CA ASN A 348 15.94 -23.98 7.66
C ASN A 348 15.04 -24.88 6.80
N GLY A 349 13.81 -24.44 6.50
CA GLY A 349 12.93 -25.14 5.57
C GLY A 349 11.84 -26.00 6.20
N ILE A 350 11.88 -26.26 7.51
CA ILE A 350 10.92 -27.13 8.19
C ILE A 350 10.43 -26.46 9.47
N PHE A 351 9.11 -26.46 9.72
CA PHE A 351 8.57 -25.89 10.94
C PHE A 351 8.85 -26.80 12.14
N THR A 352 9.28 -26.23 13.26
CA THR A 352 9.24 -26.91 14.55
C THR A 352 7.79 -27.04 15.03
N GLU A 353 7.53 -27.91 16.01
CA GLU A 353 6.19 -28.08 16.59
C GLU A 353 5.62 -26.76 17.14
N THR A 354 6.45 -25.96 17.82
CA THR A 354 6.01 -24.67 18.40
C THR A 354 5.74 -23.64 17.32
N GLN A 355 6.58 -23.56 16.28
CA GLN A 355 6.37 -22.66 15.15
C GLN A 355 5.09 -23.02 14.39
N LYS A 356 4.93 -24.31 14.06
CA LYS A 356 3.77 -24.83 13.34
C LYS A 356 2.48 -24.51 14.09
N ALA A 357 2.44 -24.75 15.40
CA ALA A 357 1.24 -24.52 16.21
C ALA A 357 0.76 -23.05 16.20
N ILE A 358 1.68 -22.09 16.27
CA ILE A 358 1.34 -20.66 16.20
C ILE A 358 1.04 -20.23 14.76
N TYR A 359 1.76 -20.78 13.79
CA TYR A 359 1.52 -20.52 12.38
C TYR A 359 0.12 -20.95 11.94
N GLU A 360 -0.31 -22.16 12.30
CA GLU A 360 -1.65 -22.67 12.00
C GLU A 360 -2.75 -21.83 12.69
N ALA A 361 -2.50 -21.30 13.89
CA ALA A 361 -3.44 -20.40 14.55
C ALA A 361 -3.69 -19.10 13.76
N VAL A 362 -2.62 -18.52 13.20
CA VAL A 362 -2.71 -17.30 12.39
C VAL A 362 -3.30 -17.59 11.01
N LEU A 363 -2.94 -18.73 10.40
CA LEU A 363 -3.51 -19.18 9.13
C LEU A 363 -5.02 -19.39 9.23
N ASP A 364 -5.49 -20.07 10.29
CA ASP A 364 -6.92 -20.29 10.52
C ASP A 364 -7.66 -18.97 10.76
N ALA A 365 -7.03 -18.01 11.43
CA ALA A 365 -7.58 -16.67 11.62
C ALA A 365 -7.70 -15.90 10.30
N GLN A 366 -6.66 -15.92 9.47
CA GLN A 366 -6.65 -15.27 8.15
C GLN A 366 -7.74 -15.86 7.25
N ASN A 367 -7.80 -17.19 7.14
CA ASN A 367 -8.82 -17.88 6.34
C ASN A 367 -10.24 -17.56 6.84
N SER A 368 -10.47 -17.59 8.15
CA SER A 368 -11.77 -17.28 8.75
C SER A 368 -12.23 -15.85 8.44
N VAL A 369 -11.29 -14.89 8.43
CA VAL A 369 -11.57 -13.50 8.05
C VAL A 369 -11.90 -13.40 6.57
N ILE A 370 -11.02 -13.91 5.69
CA ILE A 370 -11.20 -13.83 4.22
C ILE A 370 -12.51 -14.48 3.78
N GLU A 371 -12.87 -15.63 4.35
CA GLU A 371 -14.14 -16.32 4.06
C GLU A 371 -15.38 -15.49 4.43
N ARG A 372 -15.25 -14.61 5.42
CA ARG A 372 -16.35 -13.78 5.93
C ARG A 372 -16.46 -12.44 5.21
N MET A 373 -15.39 -11.98 4.56
CA MET A 373 -15.31 -10.69 3.89
C MET A 373 -16.26 -10.58 2.70
N ARG A 374 -17.11 -9.56 2.74
CA ARG A 374 -18.02 -9.15 1.66
C ARG A 374 -18.59 -7.76 1.98
N PRO A 375 -19.19 -7.07 1.00
CA PRO A 375 -19.89 -5.83 1.28
C PRO A 375 -20.92 -5.96 2.41
N GLY A 376 -20.98 -4.97 3.29
CA GLY A 376 -21.89 -4.93 4.43
C GLY A 376 -21.37 -5.55 5.73
N VAL A 377 -20.17 -6.11 5.76
CA VAL A 377 -19.54 -6.64 6.98
C VAL A 377 -18.70 -5.54 7.65
N GLU A 378 -18.84 -5.39 8.97
CA GLU A 378 -18.06 -4.44 9.77
C GLU A 378 -16.62 -4.91 9.94
N TRP A 379 -15.62 -4.06 9.67
CA TRP A 379 -14.21 -4.43 9.87
C TRP A 379 -13.88 -4.78 11.32
N THR A 380 -14.58 -4.16 12.28
CA THR A 380 -14.43 -4.45 13.70
C THR A 380 -14.91 -5.87 14.08
N GLU A 381 -15.94 -6.40 13.40
CA GLU A 381 -16.39 -7.79 13.59
C GLU A 381 -15.30 -8.77 13.15
N LEU A 382 -14.66 -8.49 12.02
CA LEU A 382 -13.59 -9.32 11.48
C LEU A 382 -12.34 -9.31 12.37
N HIS A 383 -11.97 -8.17 12.94
CA HIS A 383 -10.87 -8.10 13.91
C HIS A 383 -11.15 -8.99 15.14
N ARG A 384 -12.36 -8.92 15.69
CA ARG A 384 -12.76 -9.77 16.82
C ARG A 384 -12.82 -11.26 16.44
N LEU A 385 -13.19 -11.57 15.20
CA LEU A 385 -13.14 -12.94 14.68
C LEU A 385 -11.71 -13.47 14.67
N ALA A 386 -10.75 -12.69 14.15
CA ALA A 386 -9.34 -13.07 14.16
C ALA A 386 -8.81 -13.31 15.59
N GLU A 387 -9.06 -12.37 16.51
CA GLU A 387 -8.68 -12.54 17.92
C GLU A 387 -9.31 -13.82 18.52
N LEU A 388 -10.60 -14.06 18.28
CA LEU A 388 -11.31 -15.23 18.82
C LEU A 388 -10.70 -16.54 18.29
N VAL A 389 -10.37 -16.62 17.00
CA VAL A 389 -9.73 -17.81 16.42
C VAL A 389 -8.36 -18.02 17.06
N ILE A 390 -7.52 -16.99 17.13
CA ILE A 390 -6.19 -17.09 17.77
C ILE A 390 -6.32 -17.57 19.23
N LEU A 391 -7.24 -16.99 20.01
CA LEU A 391 -7.45 -17.40 21.40
C LEU A 391 -7.88 -18.87 21.54
N LYS A 392 -8.69 -19.41 20.61
CA LYS A 392 -9.06 -20.84 20.61
C LYS A 392 -7.83 -21.73 20.47
N HIS A 393 -6.91 -21.39 19.56
CA HIS A 393 -5.68 -22.14 19.38
C HIS A 393 -4.78 -22.03 20.62
N LEU A 394 -4.53 -20.81 21.12
CA LEU A 394 -3.70 -20.61 22.32
C LEU A 394 -4.25 -21.34 23.55
N LYS A 395 -5.58 -21.43 23.69
CA LYS A 395 -6.24 -22.24 24.72
C LYS A 395 -5.99 -23.74 24.52
N SER A 396 -6.03 -24.25 23.29
CA SER A 396 -5.73 -25.66 22.99
C SER A 396 -4.27 -26.02 23.32
N LEU A 397 -3.36 -25.08 23.13
CA LEU A 397 -1.93 -25.18 23.47
C LEU A 397 -1.64 -24.99 24.96
N ARG A 398 -2.68 -24.72 25.77
CA ARG A 398 -2.60 -24.38 27.20
C ARG A 398 -1.78 -23.12 27.52
N ILE A 399 -1.57 -22.25 26.53
CA ILE A 399 -1.04 -20.89 26.77
C ILE A 399 -2.07 -20.07 27.57
N LEU A 400 -3.35 -20.30 27.29
CA LEU A 400 -4.47 -19.73 28.04
C LEU A 400 -5.12 -20.77 28.95
N VAL A 401 -5.49 -20.35 30.16
CA VAL A 401 -6.24 -21.13 31.15
C VAL A 401 -7.57 -20.45 31.47
N GLY A 402 -8.54 -21.17 32.05
CA GLY A 402 -9.91 -20.66 32.27
C GLY A 402 -10.85 -20.89 31.07
N SER A 403 -12.01 -20.26 31.02
CA SER A 403 -12.94 -20.38 29.87
C SER A 403 -12.50 -19.48 28.70
N LEU A 404 -12.95 -19.78 27.48
CA LEU A 404 -12.63 -18.93 26.32
C LEU A 404 -13.32 -17.56 26.45
N GLU A 405 -14.53 -17.57 27.01
CA GLU A 405 -15.35 -16.40 27.28
C GLU A 405 -14.63 -15.44 28.25
N ASP A 406 -14.02 -15.97 29.31
CA ASP A 406 -13.23 -15.18 30.25
C ASP A 406 -11.99 -14.55 29.57
N CYS A 407 -11.32 -15.32 28.69
CA CYS A 407 -10.16 -14.83 27.93
C CYS A 407 -10.53 -13.65 27.01
N VAL A 408 -11.68 -13.75 26.34
CA VAL A 408 -12.22 -12.68 25.48
C VAL A 408 -12.63 -11.47 26.32
N ALA A 409 -13.36 -11.68 27.42
CA ALA A 409 -13.79 -10.61 28.33
C ALA A 409 -12.60 -9.86 28.96
N ALA A 410 -11.49 -10.56 29.22
CA ALA A 410 -10.24 -9.99 29.70
C ALA A 410 -9.38 -9.33 28.60
N ASN A 411 -9.87 -9.27 27.35
CA ASN A 411 -9.19 -8.71 26.18
C ASN A 411 -7.81 -9.34 25.90
N LEU A 412 -7.66 -10.65 26.14
CA LEU A 412 -6.38 -11.33 25.90
C LEU A 412 -6.01 -11.36 24.40
N GLY A 413 -6.98 -11.22 23.50
CA GLY A 413 -6.73 -11.08 22.06
C GLY A 413 -5.71 -9.97 21.78
N SER A 414 -5.93 -8.79 22.35
CA SER A 414 -5.06 -7.62 22.20
C SER A 414 -3.65 -7.75 22.80
N ILE A 415 -3.40 -8.80 23.62
CA ILE A 415 -2.05 -9.11 24.12
C ILE A 415 -1.25 -9.85 23.05
N PHE A 416 -1.89 -10.78 22.33
CA PHE A 416 -1.25 -11.63 21.34
C PHE A 416 -1.38 -11.10 19.91
N MET A 417 -2.39 -10.28 19.60
CA MET A 417 -2.54 -9.53 18.35
C MET A 417 -2.66 -8.04 18.68
N PRO A 418 -1.53 -7.36 18.97
CA PRO A 418 -1.54 -5.99 19.50
C PRO A 418 -1.71 -4.88 18.46
N HIS A 419 -1.95 -5.22 17.20
CA HIS A 419 -2.19 -4.28 16.11
C HIS A 419 -3.58 -4.49 15.49
N GLY A 420 -3.99 -3.59 14.59
CA GLY A 420 -5.21 -3.74 13.81
C GLY A 420 -5.15 -4.96 12.88
N LEU A 421 -6.31 -5.49 12.48
CA LEU A 421 -6.38 -6.64 11.56
C LEU A 421 -5.88 -6.32 10.14
N GLY A 422 -5.84 -5.04 9.80
CA GLY A 422 -5.46 -4.55 8.48
C GLY A 422 -5.98 -3.15 8.22
N HIS A 423 -5.68 -2.66 7.03
CA HIS A 423 -5.87 -1.28 6.63
C HIS A 423 -6.04 -1.14 5.12
N PHE A 424 -6.61 -0.01 4.69
CA PHE A 424 -6.78 0.24 3.27
C PHE A 424 -5.42 0.34 2.56
N MET A 425 -5.39 -0.12 1.33
CA MET A 425 -4.21 -0.17 0.46
C MET A 425 -4.49 0.56 -0.84
N GLY A 426 -3.50 1.25 -1.39
CA GLY A 426 -3.64 1.95 -2.65
C GLY A 426 -2.40 2.75 -3.00
N MET A 427 -2.54 4.08 -3.02
CA MET A 427 -1.39 4.95 -3.30
C MET A 427 -0.40 5.01 -2.13
N ASP A 428 -0.89 4.86 -0.90
CA ASP A 428 -0.05 4.70 0.29
C ASP A 428 -0.30 3.30 0.87
N THR A 429 0.68 2.76 1.60
CA THR A 429 0.52 1.50 2.34
C THR A 429 -0.62 1.61 3.33
N HIS A 430 -0.57 2.60 4.22
CA HIS A 430 -1.73 2.99 5.01
C HIS A 430 -2.54 4.03 4.21
N ASP A 431 -3.40 3.54 3.30
CA ASP A 431 -4.20 4.39 2.41
C ASP A 431 -5.27 5.19 3.19
N VAL A 432 -5.70 6.29 2.61
CA VAL A 432 -6.63 7.24 3.24
C VAL A 432 -8.06 6.70 3.34
N GLY A 433 -8.89 7.35 4.17
CA GLY A 433 -10.34 7.09 4.22
C GLY A 433 -10.79 6.07 5.26
N GLY A 434 -9.90 5.69 6.17
CA GLY A 434 -10.16 4.74 7.25
C GLY A 434 -11.27 5.14 8.23
N PHE A 435 -11.43 6.43 8.49
CA PHE A 435 -12.42 6.93 9.46
C PHE A 435 -13.25 8.06 8.90
N THR A 436 -14.50 8.08 9.33
CA THR A 436 -15.48 9.12 9.01
C THR A 436 -16.27 9.47 10.28
N PRO A 437 -17.07 10.55 10.30
CA PRO A 437 -17.96 10.81 11.42
C PRO A 437 -18.93 9.66 11.75
N SER A 438 -19.32 8.84 10.76
CA SER A 438 -20.17 7.66 10.96
C SER A 438 -19.40 6.39 11.35
N SER A 439 -18.09 6.35 11.09
CA SER A 439 -17.19 5.25 11.45
C SER A 439 -15.96 5.83 12.17
N PRO A 440 -16.11 6.29 13.43
CA PRO A 440 -14.99 6.89 14.18
C PRO A 440 -14.03 5.81 14.69
N PRO A 441 -12.79 6.19 15.06
CA PRO A 441 -11.87 5.30 15.76
C PRO A 441 -12.49 4.75 17.06
N SER A 442 -12.07 3.54 17.46
CA SER A 442 -12.52 2.91 18.71
C SER A 442 -11.45 3.02 19.78
N ASP A 443 -11.79 3.33 21.03
CA ASP A 443 -10.83 3.30 22.14
C ASP A 443 -10.75 1.93 22.83
N LEU A 444 -11.52 0.93 22.38
CA LEU A 444 -11.54 -0.39 23.01
C LEU A 444 -10.20 -1.13 22.81
N PRO A 445 -9.76 -1.97 23.78
CA PRO A 445 -8.59 -2.82 23.60
C PRO A 445 -8.69 -3.69 22.35
N GLY A 446 -7.58 -3.82 21.61
CA GLY A 446 -7.51 -4.44 20.28
C GLY A 446 -7.95 -3.48 19.17
N LEU A 447 -9.19 -2.98 19.25
CA LEU A 447 -9.78 -2.15 18.18
C LEU A 447 -9.13 -0.78 18.02
N ARG A 448 -8.47 -0.24 19.05
CA ARG A 448 -7.82 1.08 19.01
C ARG A 448 -6.66 1.24 18.04
N TYR A 449 -6.12 0.12 17.56
CA TYR A 449 -5.03 0.12 16.58
C TYR A 449 -5.52 -0.25 15.18
N LEU A 450 -6.83 -0.42 14.99
CA LEU A 450 -7.40 -0.49 13.64
C LEU A 450 -7.17 0.84 12.94
N ARG A 451 -6.91 0.76 11.63
CA ARG A 451 -6.82 1.95 10.75
C ARG A 451 -8.13 2.26 10.05
N THR A 452 -9.15 1.43 10.26
CA THR A 452 -10.51 1.66 9.78
C THR A 452 -11.52 0.98 10.71
N THR A 453 -12.69 1.61 10.88
CA THR A 453 -13.86 1.01 11.55
C THR A 453 -15.05 0.95 10.61
N ARG A 454 -14.82 1.09 9.30
CA ARG A 454 -15.86 1.11 8.29
C ARG A 454 -16.45 -0.28 8.06
N THR A 455 -17.68 -0.27 7.58
CA THR A 455 -18.28 -1.38 6.86
C THR A 455 -17.57 -1.56 5.52
N LEU A 456 -17.31 -2.81 5.13
CA LEU A 456 -16.72 -3.11 3.83
C LEU A 456 -17.69 -2.77 2.69
N GLU A 457 -17.17 -2.14 1.64
CA GLU A 457 -17.89 -1.78 0.42
C GLU A 457 -17.14 -2.30 -0.82
N GLU A 458 -17.86 -2.54 -1.91
CA GLU A 458 -17.26 -2.96 -3.18
C GLU A 458 -16.23 -1.94 -3.69
N GLY A 459 -15.08 -2.43 -4.16
CA GLY A 459 -13.99 -1.60 -4.67
C GLY A 459 -12.97 -1.19 -3.60
N MET A 460 -13.22 -1.41 -2.31
CA MET A 460 -12.20 -1.23 -1.27
C MET A 460 -11.08 -2.27 -1.46
N CYS A 461 -9.82 -1.82 -1.38
CA CYS A 461 -8.65 -2.70 -1.27
C CYS A 461 -8.07 -2.56 0.13
N ILE A 462 -7.82 -3.68 0.82
CA ILE A 462 -7.48 -3.72 2.24
C ILE A 462 -6.52 -4.89 2.52
N THR A 463 -5.60 -4.74 3.48
CA THR A 463 -4.79 -5.84 3.98
C THR A 463 -5.61 -6.75 4.90
N VAL A 464 -5.28 -8.04 4.92
CA VAL A 464 -5.74 -9.01 5.91
C VAL A 464 -4.53 -9.63 6.57
N GLU A 465 -4.14 -9.07 7.72
CA GLU A 465 -2.85 -9.30 8.35
C GLU A 465 -2.94 -9.81 9.81
N PRO A 466 -3.75 -10.81 10.16
CA PRO A 466 -3.76 -11.30 11.53
C PRO A 466 -2.35 -11.76 11.94
N GLY A 467 -2.06 -11.61 13.24
CA GLY A 467 -0.78 -12.05 13.79
C GLY A 467 -0.87 -12.48 15.25
N CYS A 468 0.07 -13.34 15.64
CA CYS A 468 0.20 -13.83 17.01
C CYS A 468 1.64 -13.66 17.48
N TYR A 469 1.85 -12.84 18.50
CA TYR A 469 3.18 -12.43 18.97
C TYR A 469 3.36 -12.67 20.46
N PHE A 470 4.60 -12.93 20.85
CA PHE A 470 5.01 -13.06 22.25
C PHE A 470 5.77 -11.80 22.67
N VAL A 471 5.07 -10.67 22.71
CA VAL A 471 5.69 -9.37 23.03
C VAL A 471 5.96 -9.26 24.53
N ASP A 472 7.25 -9.26 24.86
CA ASP A 472 7.77 -9.29 26.22
C ASP A 472 7.19 -8.19 27.14
N HIS A 473 7.00 -6.99 26.59
CA HIS A 473 6.40 -5.85 27.31
C HIS A 473 4.94 -6.10 27.67
N LEU A 474 4.14 -6.59 26.72
CA LEU A 474 2.71 -6.84 26.91
C LEU A 474 2.46 -8.02 27.85
N LEU A 475 3.25 -9.09 27.73
CA LEU A 475 3.20 -10.23 28.64
C LEU A 475 3.51 -9.82 30.09
N LYS A 476 4.51 -8.95 30.30
CA LYS A 476 4.84 -8.40 31.63
C LYS A 476 3.74 -7.49 32.19
N GLN A 477 3.03 -6.75 31.33
CA GLN A 477 1.86 -5.98 31.76
C GLN A 477 0.70 -6.90 32.16
N ALA A 478 0.41 -7.92 31.35
CA ALA A 478 -0.65 -8.89 31.62
C ALA A 478 -0.38 -9.67 32.91
N ALA A 479 0.88 -10.03 33.20
CA ALA A 479 1.27 -10.66 34.46
C ALA A 479 0.98 -9.82 35.72
N LYS A 480 0.93 -8.49 35.58
CA LYS A 480 0.62 -7.56 36.67
C LYS A 480 -0.88 -7.22 36.75
N ASN A 481 -1.66 -7.61 35.76
CA ASN A 481 -3.09 -7.35 35.71
C ASN A 481 -3.85 -8.54 36.30
N ALA A 482 -4.51 -8.34 37.45
CA ALA A 482 -5.23 -9.40 38.15
C ALA A 482 -6.33 -10.06 37.30
N SER A 483 -6.97 -9.34 36.38
CA SER A 483 -8.00 -9.91 35.50
C SER A 483 -7.44 -10.75 34.34
N GLN A 484 -6.13 -10.67 34.08
CA GLN A 484 -5.46 -11.37 32.96
C GLN A 484 -4.47 -12.43 33.44
N ALA A 485 -3.70 -12.15 34.49
CA ALA A 485 -2.60 -13.00 34.94
C ALA A 485 -3.03 -14.43 35.27
N HIS A 486 -4.22 -14.61 35.85
CA HIS A 486 -4.75 -15.93 36.21
C HIS A 486 -5.29 -16.73 35.01
N LEU A 487 -5.37 -16.12 33.83
CA LEU A 487 -5.79 -16.72 32.57
C LEU A 487 -4.61 -17.08 31.66
N LEU A 488 -3.37 -16.83 32.09
CA LEU A 488 -2.14 -17.04 31.33
C LEU A 488 -1.25 -18.07 32.02
N ASP A 489 -0.82 -19.10 31.30
CA ASP A 489 0.18 -20.04 31.78
C ASP A 489 1.58 -19.56 31.33
N PHE A 490 2.26 -18.84 32.21
CA PHE A 490 3.57 -18.25 31.91
C PHE A 490 4.67 -19.30 31.71
N GLU A 491 4.55 -20.49 32.29
CA GLU A 491 5.51 -21.58 32.07
C GLU A 491 5.36 -22.16 30.65
N VAL A 492 4.13 -22.28 30.16
CA VAL A 492 3.87 -22.68 28.78
C VAL A 492 4.29 -21.57 27.81
N ILE A 493 3.94 -20.30 28.10
CA ILE A 493 4.31 -19.15 27.27
C ILE A 493 5.81 -19.09 27.00
N GLU A 494 6.64 -19.32 28.02
CA GLU A 494 8.10 -19.27 27.89
C GLU A 494 8.64 -20.20 26.78
N LYS A 495 7.97 -21.33 26.53
CA LYS A 495 8.34 -22.28 25.45
C LYS A 495 8.12 -21.73 24.04
N TYR A 496 7.21 -20.76 23.89
CA TYR A 496 6.83 -20.18 22.60
C TYR A 496 7.49 -18.82 22.34
N LYS A 497 8.15 -18.20 23.32
CA LYS A 497 8.75 -16.86 23.13
C LYS A 497 9.78 -16.81 22.01
N SER A 498 10.51 -17.90 21.80
CA SER A 498 11.48 -18.04 20.70
C SER A 498 10.85 -18.00 19.31
N VAL A 499 9.54 -18.22 19.18
CA VAL A 499 8.80 -18.00 17.92
C VAL A 499 8.83 -16.52 17.55
N GLY A 500 8.91 -15.62 18.54
CA GLY A 500 8.80 -14.17 18.37
C GLY A 500 7.39 -13.76 17.99
N GLY A 501 7.00 -14.04 16.75
CA GLY A 501 5.64 -13.88 16.26
C GLY A 501 5.43 -14.45 14.87
N VAL A 502 4.16 -14.59 14.49
CA VAL A 502 3.73 -14.93 13.14
C VAL A 502 2.76 -13.86 12.67
N ARG A 503 2.96 -13.38 11.44
CA ARG A 503 1.98 -12.58 10.69
C ARG A 503 1.84 -13.15 9.29
N LEU A 504 0.60 -13.22 8.82
CA LEU A 504 0.29 -13.60 7.44
C LEU A 504 -0.57 -12.49 6.88
N GLU A 505 -0.13 -11.90 5.77
CA GLU A 505 -0.75 -10.69 5.25
C GLU A 505 -0.93 -10.76 3.75
N ASP A 506 -2.19 -10.56 3.36
CA ASP A 506 -2.63 -10.54 1.97
C ASP A 506 -3.31 -9.20 1.65
N ASP A 507 -2.93 -8.61 0.52
CA ASP A 507 -3.69 -7.57 -0.15
C ASP A 507 -4.95 -8.16 -0.80
N VAL A 508 -6.13 -7.65 -0.46
CA VAL A 508 -7.40 -8.15 -0.99
C VAL A 508 -8.34 -7.04 -1.47
N LEU A 509 -9.08 -7.31 -2.55
CA LEU A 509 -10.08 -6.42 -3.13
C LEU A 509 -11.49 -6.91 -2.80
N ILE A 510 -12.31 -6.06 -2.17
CA ILE A 510 -13.72 -6.35 -1.94
C ILE A 510 -14.48 -6.28 -3.27
N THR A 511 -15.15 -7.37 -3.61
CA THR A 511 -16.00 -7.49 -4.81
C THR A 511 -17.47 -7.42 -4.40
N ARG A 512 -18.37 -7.29 -5.37
CA ARG A 512 -19.83 -7.29 -5.12
C ARG A 512 -20.34 -8.41 -4.20
N ASN A 513 -19.75 -9.60 -4.26
CA ASN A 513 -20.27 -10.80 -3.59
C ASN A 513 -19.28 -11.45 -2.61
N GLY A 514 -18.14 -10.82 -2.33
CA GLY A 514 -17.07 -11.42 -1.53
C GLY A 514 -15.77 -10.65 -1.67
N VAL A 515 -14.67 -11.38 -1.77
CA VAL A 515 -13.32 -10.82 -1.86
C VAL A 515 -12.51 -11.53 -2.94
N ARG A 516 -11.64 -10.79 -3.64
CA ARG A 516 -10.60 -11.32 -4.50
C ARG A 516 -9.25 -11.09 -3.81
N ASN A 517 -8.57 -12.17 -3.45
CA ASN A 517 -7.21 -12.08 -2.95
C ASN A 517 -6.24 -11.77 -4.10
N LEU A 518 -5.47 -10.69 -3.97
CA LEU A 518 -4.49 -10.25 -4.98
C LEU A 518 -3.10 -10.84 -4.73
N THR A 519 -2.87 -11.33 -3.50
CA THR A 519 -1.60 -11.92 -3.07
C THR A 519 -1.52 -13.38 -3.49
N VAL A 520 -0.34 -13.82 -3.95
CA VAL A 520 -0.10 -15.17 -4.48
C VAL A 520 1.16 -15.76 -3.85
N VAL A 521 1.10 -16.22 -2.62
CA VAL A 521 2.24 -16.86 -1.93
C VAL A 521 1.79 -18.15 -1.24
N PRO A 522 2.70 -19.10 -0.93
CA PRO A 522 2.32 -20.28 -0.16
C PRO A 522 1.81 -19.87 1.24
N ARG A 523 0.72 -20.50 1.69
CA ARG A 523 0.10 -20.22 2.99
C ARG A 523 -0.01 -21.43 3.88
N SER A 524 -0.31 -22.63 3.37
CA SER A 524 -0.28 -23.82 4.23
C SER A 524 1.15 -24.21 4.59
N VAL A 525 1.33 -24.86 5.74
CA VAL A 525 2.64 -25.35 6.21
C VAL A 525 3.34 -26.17 5.13
N SER A 526 2.61 -27.11 4.50
CA SER A 526 3.15 -27.96 3.43
C SER A 526 3.56 -27.17 2.20
N GLU A 527 2.79 -26.16 1.79
CA GLU A 527 3.15 -25.31 0.64
C GLU A 527 4.39 -24.47 0.90
N VAL A 528 4.54 -23.97 2.13
CA VAL A 528 5.74 -23.22 2.54
C VAL A 528 6.95 -24.15 2.54
N GLU A 529 6.89 -25.31 3.19
CA GLU A 529 8.00 -26.28 3.19
C GLU A 529 8.36 -26.75 1.76
N GLU A 530 7.36 -26.99 0.90
CA GLU A 530 7.57 -27.30 -0.52
C GLU A 530 8.29 -26.18 -1.28
N LEU A 531 7.95 -24.92 -1.04
CA LEU A 531 8.67 -23.78 -1.62
C LEU A 531 10.14 -23.79 -1.19
N LEU A 532 10.41 -24.07 0.08
CA LEU A 532 11.75 -24.01 0.68
C LEU A 532 12.62 -25.20 0.29
N HIS A 533 12.04 -26.35 -0.08
CA HIS A 533 12.80 -27.46 -0.68
C HIS A 533 13.42 -27.11 -2.04
N LEU A 534 12.97 -26.02 -2.69
CA LEU A 534 13.51 -25.51 -3.95
C LEU A 534 14.57 -24.41 -3.76
N ARG A 535 15.16 -24.29 -2.57
CA ARG A 535 16.25 -23.33 -2.30
C ARG A 535 17.46 -23.57 -3.22
N VAL A 536 18.10 -22.47 -3.61
CA VAL A 536 19.25 -22.44 -4.53
C VAL A 536 20.56 -22.20 -3.80
#